data_AF-A0A967LCU4-F1
#
_entry.id   AF-A0A967LCU4-F1
#
_cell.length_a   1.000
_cell.length_b   1.000
_cell.length_c   1.000
_cell.angle_alpha   90.00
_cell.angle_beta   90.00
_cell.angle_gamma   90.00
#
_symmetry.space_group_name_H-M   'P 1'
#
loop_
_entity.id
_entity.type
_entity.pdbx_description
1 polymer ?
#
loop_
_entity_poly.entity_id
_entity_poly.type
_entity_poly.pdbx_seq_one_letter_code
_entity_poly.pdbx_strand_id
1 'polypeptide(L)'
;MIRALLAGWLGLTAVAASQNYVPSRERVPTALREFRGAWVACVYNIDWPSRKGLSAGSQQAELRRILDKMASLKMNAMIFQVRPQADAVYRSRIEPWSPWLT
;
A
#
# COMPACT_ATOMS: atom_id res chain seq x y z
N MET A 1 37.42 5.07 36.04
CA MET A 1 37.45 4.92 34.57
C MET A 1 36.05 4.64 33.98
N ILE A 2 34.99 5.30 34.45
CA ILE A 2 33.60 5.08 33.99
C ILE A 2 32.96 6.35 33.40
N ARG A 3 33.59 7.52 33.56
CA ARG A 3 33.08 8.81 33.03
C ARG A 3 33.49 9.11 31.58
N ALA A 4 34.50 8.43 31.04
CA ALA A 4 34.96 8.64 29.66
C ALA A 4 34.11 7.89 28.61
N LEU A 5 33.33 6.89 29.03
CA LEU A 5 32.53 6.05 28.12
C LEU A 5 31.16 6.66 27.78
N LEU A 6 30.67 7.64 28.55
CA LEU A 6 29.37 8.30 28.31
C LEU A 6 29.44 9.46 27.30
N ALA A 7 30.62 10.07 27.10
CA ALA A 7 30.78 11.14 26.11
C ALA A 7 30.84 10.61 24.66
N GLY A 8 31.25 9.35 24.47
CA GLY A 8 31.27 8.72 23.15
C GLY A 8 29.88 8.33 22.63
N TRP A 9 28.89 8.16 23.52
CA TRP A 9 27.53 7.73 23.15
C TRP A 9 26.61 8.88 22.73
N LEU A 10 26.87 10.12 23.15
CA LEU A 10 26.15 11.31 22.67
C LEU A 10 26.67 11.81 21.30
N GLY A 11 27.84 11.35 20.86
CA GLY A 11 28.42 11.73 19.57
C GLY A 11 27.80 10.99 18.36
N LEU A 12 27.18 9.82 18.57
CA LEU A 12 26.55 9.05 17.50
C LEU A 12 25.09 9.45 17.23
N THR A 13 24.47 10.27 18.08
CA THR A 13 23.03 10.58 17.99
C THR A 13 22.69 11.85 17.20
N ALA A 14 23.67 12.62 16.71
CA ALA A 14 23.41 13.95 16.13
C ALA A 14 23.77 14.13 14.66
N VAL A 15 24.24 13.10 13.96
CA VAL A 15 24.41 13.14 12.50
C VAL A 15 23.46 12.17 11.81
N ALA A 16 22.20 12.18 12.25
CA ALA A 16 21.13 12.12 11.26
C ALA A 16 21.16 13.47 10.52
N ALA A 17 22.18 13.67 9.67
CA ALA A 17 22.16 14.75 8.71
C ALA A 17 20.85 14.57 7.96
N SER A 18 19.90 15.47 8.19
CA SER A 18 18.67 15.55 7.42
C SER A 18 19.10 15.38 5.96
N GLN A 19 18.63 14.32 5.30
CA GLN A 19 18.97 14.13 3.90
C GLN A 19 18.59 15.43 3.19
N ASN A 20 19.59 16.13 2.65
CA ASN A 20 19.35 17.36 1.93
C ASN A 20 18.35 17.03 0.82
N TYR A 21 17.30 17.82 0.69
CA TYR A 21 16.36 17.67 -0.41
C TYR A 21 17.14 17.72 -1.73
N VAL A 22 17.13 16.61 -2.47
CA VAL A 22 17.66 16.56 -3.83
C VAL A 22 16.45 16.67 -4.76
N PRO A 23 16.31 17.76 -5.52
CA PRO A 23 15.25 17.85 -6.51
C PRO A 23 15.37 16.71 -7.50
N SER A 24 14.26 16.02 -7.74
CA SER A 24 14.21 15.03 -8.81
C SER A 24 14.46 15.73 -10.15
N ARG A 25 15.37 15.17 -10.95
CA ARG A 25 15.59 15.58 -12.35
C ARG A 25 14.66 14.84 -13.31
N GLU A 26 13.79 13.99 -12.78
CA GLU A 26 12.82 13.25 -13.58
C GLU A 26 11.79 14.21 -14.19
N ARG A 27 11.54 14.05 -15.49
CA ARG A 27 10.44 14.73 -16.16
C ARG A 27 9.25 13.80 -16.13
N VAL A 28 8.21 14.19 -15.40
CA VAL A 28 6.95 13.45 -15.39
C VAL A 28 6.34 13.52 -16.80
N PRO A 29 5.97 12.39 -17.42
CA PRO A 29 5.29 12.40 -18.70
C PRO A 29 3.99 13.21 -18.64
N THR A 30 3.62 13.86 -19.75
CA THR A 30 2.33 14.53 -19.85
C THR A 30 1.19 13.52 -19.70
N ALA A 31 0.24 13.80 -18.81
CA ALA A 31 -0.94 12.97 -18.65
C ALA A 31 -1.84 13.09 -19.89
N LEU A 32 -1.99 11.99 -20.64
CA LEU A 32 -2.79 11.96 -21.88
C LEU A 32 -4.31 12.13 -21.64
N ARG A 33 -4.76 11.83 -20.42
CA ARG A 33 -6.14 11.99 -19.96
C ARG A 33 -6.17 12.16 -18.45
N GLU A 34 -7.23 12.78 -17.94
CA GLU A 34 -7.49 12.90 -16.51
C GLU A 34 -7.50 11.51 -15.84
N PHE A 35 -6.80 11.40 -14.71
CA PHE A 35 -6.83 10.21 -13.86
C PHE A 35 -8.06 10.25 -12.96
N ARG A 36 -8.97 9.28 -13.13
CA ARG A 36 -10.18 9.15 -12.30
C ARG A 36 -10.14 7.78 -11.65
N GLY A 37 -9.49 7.70 -10.50
CA GLY A 37 -9.26 6.45 -9.80
C GLY A 37 -10.04 6.35 -8.49
N ALA A 38 -10.22 5.12 -8.02
CA ALA A 38 -10.64 4.82 -6.65
C ALA A 38 -9.63 3.88 -5.99
N TRP A 39 -9.43 4.06 -4.69
CA TRP A 39 -8.70 3.13 -3.85
C TRP A 39 -9.64 2.02 -3.40
N VAL A 40 -9.15 0.78 -3.42
CA VAL A 40 -9.87 -0.39 -2.90
C VAL A 40 -8.93 -1.12 -1.95
N ALA A 41 -9.20 -0.97 -0.66
CA ALA A 41 -8.37 -1.47 0.41
C ALA A 41 -8.86 -2.81 0.95
N CYS A 42 -7.87 -3.67 1.27
CA CYS A 42 -8.10 -5.00 1.83
C CYS A 42 -7.98 -5.02 3.36
N VAL A 43 -7.20 -4.10 3.93
CA VAL A 43 -6.99 -4.03 5.38
C VAL A 43 -8.32 -3.86 6.11
N TYR A 44 -8.55 -4.63 7.16
CA TYR A 44 -9.80 -4.65 7.91
C TYR A 44 -11.07 -4.90 7.09
N ASN A 45 -10.96 -5.42 5.85
CA ASN A 45 -12.11 -5.65 4.98
C ASN A 45 -12.91 -4.36 4.69
N ILE A 46 -12.25 -3.18 4.71
CA ILE A 46 -12.97 -1.89 4.61
C ILE A 46 -13.68 -1.69 3.27
N ASP A 47 -13.06 -2.10 2.16
CA ASP A 47 -13.67 -2.06 0.84
C ASP A 47 -13.92 -3.47 0.29
N TRP A 48 -12.93 -4.35 0.39
CA TRP A 48 -13.00 -5.69 -0.18
C TRP A 48 -12.03 -6.68 0.50
N PRO A 49 -12.37 -7.99 0.64
CA PRO A 49 -13.72 -8.52 0.52
C PRO A 49 -14.58 -8.00 1.68
N SER A 50 -15.91 -8.09 1.57
CA SER A 50 -16.83 -7.57 2.59
C SER A 50 -16.66 -8.22 3.97
N ARG A 51 -16.07 -9.41 4.01
CA ARG A 51 -15.67 -10.16 5.21
C ARG A 51 -14.65 -11.23 4.85
N LYS A 52 -13.96 -11.74 5.86
CA LYS A 52 -13.03 -12.87 5.78
C LYS A 52 -13.76 -14.18 5.47
N GLY A 53 -13.03 -15.14 4.90
CA GLY A 53 -13.50 -16.52 4.70
C GLY A 53 -14.57 -16.68 3.61
N LEU A 54 -14.79 -15.65 2.77
CA LEU A 54 -15.68 -15.78 1.61
C LEU A 54 -15.10 -16.77 0.60
N SER A 55 -15.99 -17.47 -0.11
CA SER A 55 -15.58 -18.29 -1.25
C SER A 55 -14.87 -17.43 -2.31
N ALA A 56 -13.94 -18.01 -3.06
CA ALA A 56 -13.27 -17.31 -4.17
C ALA A 56 -14.28 -16.72 -5.17
N GLY A 57 -15.41 -17.41 -5.43
CA GLY A 57 -16.47 -16.91 -6.30
C GLY A 57 -17.15 -15.66 -5.73
N SER A 58 -17.46 -15.65 -4.43
CA SER A 58 -18.04 -14.48 -3.75
C SER A 58 -17.09 -13.28 -3.77
N GLN A 59 -15.82 -13.51 -3.47
CA GLN A 59 -14.78 -12.47 -3.51
C GLN A 59 -14.66 -11.86 -4.92
N GLN A 60 -14.61 -12.69 -5.97
CA GLN A 60 -14.57 -12.22 -7.35
C GLN A 60 -15.84 -11.46 -7.75
N ALA A 61 -17.02 -11.92 -7.32
CA ALA A 61 -18.27 -11.25 -7.60
C ALA A 61 -18.35 -9.86 -6.95
N GLU A 62 -17.83 -9.71 -5.71
CA GLU A 62 -17.70 -8.42 -5.05
C GLU A 62 -16.77 -7.47 -5.80
N LEU A 63 -15.59 -7.95 -6.21
CA LEU A 63 -14.63 -7.11 -6.93
C LEU A 63 -15.17 -6.65 -8.28
N ARG A 64 -15.91 -7.51 -8.99
CA ARG A 64 -16.63 -7.15 -10.23
C ARG A 64 -17.67 -6.06 -9.98
N ARG A 65 -18.47 -6.15 -8.92
CA ARG A 65 -19.45 -5.10 -8.58
C ARG A 65 -18.77 -3.75 -8.31
N ILE A 66 -17.61 -3.75 -7.66
CA ILE A 66 -16.83 -2.51 -7.46
C ILE A 66 -16.39 -1.94 -8.81
N LEU A 67 -15.82 -2.77 -9.69
CA LEU A 67 -15.42 -2.36 -11.05
C LEU A 67 -16.60 -1.83 -11.87
N ASP A 68 -17.75 -2.49 -11.84
CA ASP A 68 -18.97 -2.06 -12.54
C ASP A 68 -19.43 -0.68 -12.03
N LYS A 69 -19.39 -0.47 -10.71
CA LYS A 69 -19.71 0.83 -10.11
C LYS A 69 -18.74 1.90 -10.56
N MET A 70 -17.44 1.63 -10.54
CA MET A 70 -16.41 2.55 -11.03
C MET A 70 -16.63 2.92 -12.50
N ALA A 71 -16.94 1.94 -13.35
CA ALA A 71 -17.26 2.17 -14.76
C ALA A 71 -18.51 3.03 -14.94
N SER A 72 -19.56 2.80 -14.14
CA SER A 72 -20.78 3.64 -14.15
C SER A 72 -20.49 5.10 -13.80
N LEU A 73 -19.51 5.34 -12.93
CA LEU A 73 -19.03 6.66 -12.51
C LEU A 73 -17.97 7.25 -13.46
N LYS A 74 -17.73 6.60 -14.61
CA LYS A 74 -16.73 7.00 -15.63
C LYS A 74 -15.30 7.06 -15.09
N MET A 75 -15.00 6.33 -14.01
CA MET A 75 -13.64 6.12 -13.53
C MET A 75 -12.84 5.26 -14.52
N ASN A 76 -11.51 5.35 -14.43
CA ASN A 76 -10.61 4.76 -15.42
C ASN A 76 -9.39 4.04 -14.81
N ALA A 77 -9.31 3.94 -13.48
CA ALA A 77 -8.25 3.22 -12.78
C ALA A 77 -8.73 2.72 -11.41
N MET A 78 -8.30 1.53 -11.00
CA MET A 78 -8.44 1.03 -9.64
C MET A 78 -7.06 0.93 -9.01
N ILE A 79 -6.90 1.47 -7.79
CA ILE A 79 -5.72 1.27 -6.96
C ILE A 79 -6.07 0.21 -5.92
N PHE A 80 -5.66 -1.02 -6.17
CA PHE A 80 -6.01 -2.17 -5.33
C PHE A 80 -4.90 -2.50 -4.33
N GLN A 81 -5.23 -2.54 -3.04
CA GLN A 81 -4.26 -2.79 -1.97
C GLN A 81 -3.91 -4.28 -1.86
N VAL A 82 -2.91 -4.71 -2.62
CA VAL A 82 -2.46 -6.12 -2.66
C VAL A 82 -1.56 -6.53 -1.49
N ARG A 83 -1.04 -5.58 -0.71
CA ARG A 83 -0.11 -5.80 0.42
C ARG A 83 -0.53 -4.99 1.67
N PRO A 84 -1.64 -5.35 2.33
CA PRO A 84 -2.26 -4.51 3.37
C PRO A 84 -1.48 -4.41 4.69
N GLN A 85 -0.83 -5.48 5.15
CA GLN A 85 -0.20 -5.56 6.47
C GLN A 85 0.95 -6.61 6.51
N ALA A 86 1.99 -6.40 5.69
CA ALA A 86 3.11 -7.35 5.55
C ALA A 86 2.66 -8.78 5.21
N ASP A 87 1.68 -8.84 4.31
CA ASP A 87 0.96 -10.01 3.84
C ASP A 87 0.55 -9.79 2.38
N ALA A 88 0.06 -10.81 1.70
CA ALA A 88 -0.23 -10.76 0.27
C ALA A 88 -1.64 -11.25 -0.07
N VAL A 89 -2.28 -10.52 -0.99
CA VAL A 89 -3.54 -10.89 -1.68
C VAL A 89 -3.22 -11.60 -3.01
N TYR A 90 -2.03 -12.20 -3.11
CA TYR A 90 -1.55 -12.93 -4.27
C TYR A 90 -0.56 -14.00 -3.80
N ARG A 91 -0.28 -14.98 -4.67
CA ARG A 91 0.71 -16.01 -4.36
C ARG A 91 2.10 -15.37 -4.27
N SER A 92 2.64 -15.28 -3.06
CA SER A 92 3.97 -14.75 -2.77
C SER A 92 4.90 -15.86 -2.27
N ARG A 93 6.20 -15.73 -2.55
CA ARG A 93 7.26 -16.57 -1.95
C ARG A 93 7.88 -15.94 -0.71
N ILE A 94 7.53 -14.69 -0.40
CA ILE A 94 8.18 -13.86 0.61
C ILE A 94 7.19 -13.50 1.72
N GLU A 95 5.97 -13.10 1.34
CA GLU A 95 4.93 -12.63 2.26
C GLU A 95 3.88 -13.74 2.50
N PRO A 96 3.30 -13.86 3.70
CA PRO A 96 2.21 -14.80 3.97
C PRO A 96 0.92 -14.38 3.27
N TRP A 97 -0.04 -15.31 3.16
CA TRP A 97 -1.41 -14.95 2.71
C TRP A 97 -2.07 -13.98 3.69
N SER A 98 -2.79 -13.01 3.13
CA SER A 98 -3.49 -12.02 3.93
C SER A 98 -4.62 -12.62 4.76
N PRO A 99 -4.69 -12.36 6.09
CA PRO A 99 -5.78 -12.80 6.94
C PRO A 99 -7.08 -12.02 6.65
N TRP A 100 -7.09 -11.08 5.71
CA TRP A 100 -8.30 -10.40 5.25
C TRP A 100 -9.06 -11.24 4.19
N LEU A 101 -8.40 -12.24 3.59
CA LEU A 101 -9.01 -13.21 2.68
C LEU A 101 -9.56 -14.44 3.41
N THR A 102 -8.85 -14.89 4.44
CA THR A 102 -9.01 -16.20 5.10
C THR A 102 -9.75 -16.09 6.42
#